data_AF-A0A1B9HSP4-F1
#
_entry.id   AF-A0A1B9HSP4-F1
#
_cell.length_a   1.000
_cell.length_b   1.000
_cell.length_c   1.000
_cell.angle_alpha   90.00
_cell.angle_beta   90.00
_cell.angle_gamma   90.00
#
_symmetry.space_group_name_H-M   'P 1'
#
loop_
_entity.id
_entity.type
_entity.pdbx_description
1 polymer ?
#
loop_
_entity_poly.entity_id
_entity_poly.type
_entity_poly.pdbx_seq_one_letter_code
_entity_poly.pdbx_strand_id
1 'polypeptide(L)'
;MSNPPILLLSTPTLGDLPASDAESLYLASYLQIACPGRWAITTAQWGDNGGKLPYITHLGHHIRQSHLNNLHLVQDPDEHLSRKEKVDIECWKAYIEQNVVDLTNHTYYSLPPNYPDLLAKYQFKDLKFPESQYIPQRLRSIIKSRLQHVGLWGLGGLNSGDAADEDRQRLDEAFVVGPAGTLAPRAWSGWTAGRDMEERRKQWGEKELENTIKRVFDPLVRRLDDKSYFFGDRPSTLDLALFAQLTFMLTPALPNPLLPNLIRSTYPSLVAHHDRLFSLLFSNSYVSIPRTNDTPTSQKSYLESITSFISAPFSSSSEERNQKGEKKEKKSDQEKRFERGRWLWFTGATVAMIGYLLTSGMISIEFGSGKDDEEVYEDEEVPEESVGKEVIFVEEEVGNAE
;
A
#
# COMPACT_ATOMS: atom_id res chain seq x y z
N MET A 1 -35.54 -9.32 -4.54
CA MET A 1 -34.95 -9.88 -3.31
C MET A 1 -34.40 -8.70 -2.53
N SER A 2 -34.73 -8.55 -1.25
CA SER A 2 -34.18 -7.47 -0.43
C SER A 2 -32.65 -7.63 -0.36
N ASN A 3 -31.91 -6.54 -0.51
CA ASN A 3 -30.46 -6.57 -0.32
C ASN A 3 -30.12 -7.12 1.08
N PRO A 4 -29.10 -7.98 1.19
CA PRO A 4 -28.68 -8.46 2.50
C PRO A 4 -28.22 -7.27 3.34
N PRO A 5 -28.45 -7.32 4.66
CA PRO A 5 -28.13 -6.21 5.56
C PRO A 5 -26.63 -5.91 5.62
N ILE A 6 -25.78 -6.92 5.43
CA ILE A 6 -24.32 -6.79 5.46
C ILE A 6 -23.78 -6.94 4.04
N LEU A 7 -22.98 -5.97 3.59
CA LEU A 7 -22.25 -6.04 2.32
C LEU A 7 -20.76 -5.99 2.57
N LEU A 8 -20.05 -6.99 2.07
CA LEU A 8 -18.59 -7.02 1.98
C LEU A 8 -18.18 -6.40 0.65
N LEU A 9 -17.45 -5.29 0.72
CA LEU A 9 -16.88 -4.60 -0.42
C LEU A 9 -15.43 -5.04 -0.58
N SER A 10 -15.24 -6.00 -1.49
CA SER A 10 -13.96 -6.68 -1.71
C SER A 10 -13.14 -6.04 -2.82
N THR A 11 -11.89 -6.47 -2.93
CA THR A 11 -11.10 -6.24 -4.14
C THR A 11 -11.69 -6.99 -5.35
N PRO A 12 -11.27 -6.65 -6.58
CA PRO A 12 -11.70 -7.37 -7.78
C PRO A 12 -11.39 -8.86 -7.73
N THR A 13 -12.15 -9.65 -8.49
CA THR A 13 -11.98 -11.11 -8.56
C THR A 13 -10.62 -11.50 -9.17
N LEU A 14 -10.07 -12.65 -8.75
CA LEU A 14 -8.82 -13.19 -9.29
C LEU A 14 -9.06 -14.59 -9.87
N GLY A 15 -9.31 -14.66 -11.17
CA GLY A 15 -9.70 -15.92 -11.83
C GLY A 15 -10.96 -16.49 -11.18
N ASP A 16 -10.86 -17.68 -10.60
CA ASP A 16 -11.96 -18.36 -9.91
C ASP A 16 -12.22 -17.83 -8.50
N LEU A 17 -11.27 -17.08 -7.93
CA LEU A 17 -11.41 -16.51 -6.59
C LEU A 17 -12.36 -15.31 -6.59
N PRO A 18 -13.19 -15.17 -5.54
CA PRO A 18 -14.13 -14.05 -5.41
C PRO A 18 -13.43 -12.70 -5.15
N ALA A 19 -12.15 -12.69 -4.79
CA ALA A 19 -11.36 -11.49 -4.52
C ALA A 19 -9.86 -11.73 -4.85
N SER A 20 -9.09 -10.65 -4.98
CA SER A 20 -7.67 -10.63 -5.35
C SER A 20 -6.75 -10.35 -4.16
N ASP A 21 -7.25 -10.49 -2.94
CA ASP A 21 -6.51 -10.34 -1.70
C ASP A 21 -7.01 -11.34 -0.64
N ALA A 22 -6.13 -11.68 0.30
CA ALA A 22 -6.46 -12.61 1.37
C ALA A 22 -7.37 -12.00 2.45
N GLU A 23 -7.37 -10.67 2.64
CA GLU A 23 -8.21 -10.03 3.66
C GLU A 23 -9.70 -10.11 3.27
N SER A 24 -10.05 -9.88 1.99
CA SER A 24 -11.41 -10.10 1.48
C SER A 24 -11.85 -11.54 1.64
N LEU A 25 -10.97 -12.51 1.36
CA LEU A 25 -11.25 -13.94 1.52
C LEU A 25 -11.46 -14.32 2.99
N TYR A 26 -10.71 -13.72 3.90
CA TYR A 26 -10.90 -13.88 5.34
C TYR A 26 -12.27 -13.34 5.77
N LEU A 27 -12.63 -12.12 5.37
CA LEU A 27 -13.92 -11.52 5.74
C LEU A 27 -15.10 -12.28 5.14
N ALA A 28 -14.99 -12.77 3.90
CA ALA A 28 -16.00 -13.62 3.28
C ALA A 28 -16.20 -14.92 4.08
N SER A 29 -15.11 -15.58 4.44
CA SER A 29 -15.13 -16.79 5.28
C SER A 29 -15.71 -16.52 6.67
N TYR A 30 -15.34 -15.39 7.27
CA TYR A 30 -15.86 -14.94 8.56
C TYR A 30 -17.37 -14.74 8.54
N LEU A 31 -17.88 -13.96 7.58
CA LEU A 31 -19.30 -13.67 7.44
C LEU A 31 -20.11 -14.92 7.09
N GLN A 32 -19.51 -15.86 6.35
CA GLN A 32 -20.13 -17.14 6.04
C GLN A 32 -20.36 -18.00 7.29
N ILE A 33 -19.43 -18.01 8.24
CA ILE A 33 -19.63 -18.70 9.53
C ILE A 33 -20.55 -17.89 10.45
N ALA A 34 -20.30 -16.60 10.59
CA ALA A 34 -20.91 -15.78 11.61
C ALA A 34 -22.38 -15.41 11.30
N CYS A 35 -22.75 -15.29 10.02
CA CYS A 35 -24.09 -14.86 9.60
C CYS A 35 -24.51 -15.42 8.23
N PRO A 36 -24.54 -16.75 8.03
CA PRO A 36 -24.88 -17.35 6.74
C PRO A 36 -26.23 -16.86 6.20
N GLY A 37 -26.26 -16.48 4.92
CA GLY A 37 -27.47 -16.00 4.24
C GLY A 37 -27.89 -14.55 4.55
N ARG A 38 -27.15 -13.81 5.38
CA ARG A 38 -27.43 -12.41 5.73
C ARG A 38 -26.39 -11.42 5.21
N TRP A 39 -25.50 -11.88 4.35
CA TRP A 39 -24.43 -11.07 3.78
C TRP A 39 -24.34 -11.31 2.27
N ALA A 40 -23.72 -10.38 1.54
CA ALA A 40 -23.25 -10.60 0.18
C ALA A 40 -21.91 -9.88 -0.05
N ILE A 41 -21.18 -10.35 -1.06
CA ILE A 41 -19.96 -9.72 -1.57
C ILE A 41 -20.28 -8.89 -2.81
N THR A 42 -19.62 -7.76 -2.93
CA THR A 42 -19.60 -6.92 -4.13
C THR A 42 -18.22 -6.32 -4.33
N THR A 43 -17.84 -6.04 -5.57
CA THR A 43 -16.53 -5.45 -5.89
C THR A 43 -16.59 -3.95 -5.66
N ALA A 44 -15.73 -3.43 -4.77
CA ALA A 44 -15.58 -1.99 -4.59
C ALA A 44 -14.58 -1.37 -5.57
N GLN A 45 -14.72 -0.06 -5.76
CA GLN A 45 -13.74 0.73 -6.50
C GLN A 45 -12.62 1.16 -5.57
N TRP A 46 -11.39 1.23 -6.09
CA TRP A 46 -10.21 1.64 -5.33
C TRP A 46 -10.27 3.10 -4.84
N GLY A 47 -11.14 3.94 -5.40
CA GLY A 47 -11.40 5.29 -4.90
C GLY A 47 -12.31 5.32 -3.66
N ASP A 48 -12.96 4.22 -3.31
CA ASP A 48 -13.90 4.17 -2.19
C ASP A 48 -13.14 3.99 -0.85
N ASN A 49 -13.74 4.45 0.26
CA ASN A 49 -13.16 4.34 1.60
C ASN A 49 -11.70 4.85 1.73
N GLY A 50 -11.34 5.90 0.99
CA GLY A 50 -9.97 6.45 0.98
C GLY A 50 -8.92 5.48 0.40
N GLY A 51 -9.35 4.53 -0.42
CA GLY A 51 -8.51 3.48 -1.01
C GLY A 51 -8.13 2.35 -0.07
N LYS A 52 -8.88 2.17 1.01
CA LYS A 52 -8.76 1.02 1.91
C LYS A 52 -9.82 -0.03 1.54
N LEU A 53 -9.38 -1.04 0.80
CA LEU A 53 -10.13 -2.25 0.50
C LEU A 53 -9.46 -3.44 1.21
N PRO A 54 -10.22 -4.43 1.67
CA PRO A 54 -11.70 -4.48 1.72
C PRO A 54 -12.31 -3.63 2.82
N TYR A 55 -13.63 -3.40 2.74
CA TYR A 55 -14.41 -2.81 3.85
C TYR A 55 -15.82 -3.40 3.92
N ILE A 56 -16.50 -3.19 5.05
CA ILE A 56 -17.83 -3.73 5.30
C ILE A 56 -18.82 -2.60 5.50
N THR A 57 -20.01 -2.76 4.94
CA THR A 57 -21.15 -1.89 5.24
C THR A 57 -22.31 -2.70 5.82
N HIS A 58 -23.03 -2.09 6.75
CA HIS A 58 -24.28 -2.62 7.30
C HIS A 58 -25.37 -1.59 7.06
N LEU A 59 -26.42 -1.98 6.32
CA LEU A 59 -27.50 -1.08 5.89
C LEU A 59 -26.98 0.20 5.22
N GLY A 60 -25.88 0.08 4.45
CA GLY A 60 -25.24 1.20 3.75
C GLY A 60 -24.25 2.01 4.59
N HIS A 61 -24.13 1.76 5.89
CA HIS A 61 -23.16 2.46 6.75
C HIS A 61 -21.87 1.66 6.92
N HIS A 62 -20.72 2.33 6.78
CA HIS A 62 -19.42 1.71 6.96
C HIS A 62 -19.21 1.23 8.41
N ILE A 63 -18.77 -0.02 8.57
CA ILE A 63 -18.47 -0.64 9.86
C ILE A 63 -17.03 -1.15 9.88
N ARG A 64 -16.33 -0.86 10.98
CA ARG A 64 -15.01 -1.44 11.25
C ARG A 64 -15.14 -2.90 11.65
N GLN A 65 -14.19 -3.72 11.23
CA GLN A 65 -14.15 -5.15 11.57
C GLN A 65 -14.25 -5.43 13.08
N SER A 66 -13.64 -4.57 13.92
CA SER A 66 -13.70 -4.68 15.38
C SER A 66 -15.10 -4.58 15.98
N HIS A 67 -16.06 -4.02 15.24
CA HIS A 67 -17.44 -3.83 15.70
C HIS A 67 -18.42 -4.85 15.12
N LEU A 68 -17.97 -5.82 14.32
CA LEU A 68 -18.86 -6.82 13.73
C LEU A 68 -19.58 -7.66 14.80
N ASN A 69 -18.88 -8.05 15.87
CA ASN A 69 -19.45 -8.82 16.97
C ASN A 69 -20.47 -8.05 17.81
N ASN A 70 -20.57 -6.73 17.63
CA ASN A 70 -21.59 -5.93 18.30
C ASN A 70 -22.93 -5.97 17.55
N LEU A 71 -22.96 -6.47 16.31
CA LEU A 71 -24.18 -6.59 15.52
C LEU A 71 -24.95 -7.83 15.96
N HIS A 72 -26.23 -7.65 16.32
CA HIS A 72 -27.11 -8.77 16.71
C HIS A 72 -27.28 -9.86 15.64
N LEU A 73 -26.94 -9.56 14.39
CA LEU A 73 -27.04 -10.47 13.26
C LEU A 73 -25.81 -11.38 13.11
N VAL A 74 -24.70 -11.06 13.79
CA VAL A 74 -23.40 -11.72 13.69
C VAL A 74 -23.15 -12.53 14.96
N GLN A 75 -22.90 -13.82 14.81
CA GLN A 75 -22.49 -14.70 15.90
C GLN A 75 -20.97 -14.77 15.95
N ASP A 76 -20.37 -14.61 17.13
CA ASP A 76 -18.91 -14.70 17.31
C ASP A 76 -18.47 -16.16 17.08
N PRO A 77 -17.66 -16.46 16.04
CA PRO A 77 -17.17 -17.82 15.80
C PRO A 77 -16.39 -18.37 16.99
N ASP A 78 -15.73 -17.49 17.75
CA ASP A 78 -14.87 -17.83 18.87
C ASP A 78 -15.62 -17.81 20.22
N GLU A 79 -16.96 -17.68 20.24
CA GLU A 79 -17.75 -17.59 21.48
C GLU A 79 -17.50 -18.80 22.41
N HIS A 80 -17.34 -19.98 21.82
CA HIS A 80 -17.14 -21.26 22.51
C HIS A 80 -15.78 -21.41 23.21
N LEU A 81 -14.83 -20.51 22.95
CA LEU A 81 -13.45 -20.62 23.43
C LEU A 81 -13.24 -19.95 24.78
N SER A 82 -12.38 -20.55 25.60
CA SER A 82 -11.97 -19.97 26.87
C SER A 82 -11.16 -18.69 26.68
N ARG A 83 -11.13 -17.82 27.71
CA ARG A 83 -10.36 -16.57 27.65
C ARG A 83 -8.88 -16.79 27.32
N LYS A 84 -8.28 -17.90 27.77
CA LYS A 84 -6.88 -18.23 27.48
C LYS A 84 -6.71 -18.58 26.00
N GLU A 85 -7.62 -19.38 25.45
CA GLU A 85 -7.61 -19.75 24.03
C GLU A 85 -7.84 -18.54 23.12
N LYS A 86 -8.70 -17.59 23.51
CA LYS A 86 -8.88 -16.33 22.77
C LYS A 86 -7.59 -15.49 22.72
N VAL A 87 -6.81 -15.48 23.79
CA VAL A 87 -5.48 -14.81 23.79
C VAL A 87 -4.51 -15.55 22.87
N ASP A 88 -4.47 -16.89 22.95
CA ASP A 88 -3.67 -17.71 22.04
C ASP A 88 -4.02 -17.46 20.57
N ILE A 89 -5.32 -17.35 20.24
CA ILE A 89 -5.80 -17.03 18.89
C ILE A 89 -5.19 -15.73 18.39
N GLU A 90 -5.27 -14.66 19.17
CA GLU A 90 -4.75 -13.35 18.76
C GLU A 90 -3.23 -13.40 18.57
N CYS A 91 -2.50 -14.13 19.42
CA CYS A 91 -1.06 -14.34 19.23
C CYS A 91 -0.76 -15.07 17.90
N TRP A 92 -1.52 -16.12 17.57
CA TRP A 92 -1.32 -16.87 16.33
C TRP A 92 -1.80 -16.12 15.09
N LYS A 93 -2.84 -15.28 15.19
CA LYS A 93 -3.26 -14.38 14.10
C LYS A 93 -2.17 -13.35 13.81
N ALA A 94 -1.57 -12.76 14.84
CA ALA A 94 -0.41 -11.89 14.67
C ALA A 94 0.78 -12.62 14.04
N TYR A 95 1.01 -13.90 14.40
CA TYR A 95 2.04 -14.73 13.76
C TYR A 95 1.76 -14.94 12.26
N ILE A 96 0.52 -15.24 11.87
CA ILE A 96 0.12 -15.39 10.46
C ILE A 96 0.31 -14.06 9.72
N GLU A 97 -0.11 -12.94 10.31
CA GLU A 97 0.00 -11.60 9.73
C GLU A 97 1.46 -11.16 9.53
N GLN A 98 2.36 -11.58 10.42
CA GLN A 98 3.78 -11.23 10.31
C GLN A 98 4.55 -12.14 9.36
N ASN A 99 4.18 -13.42 9.25
CA ASN A 99 5.02 -14.41 8.56
C ASN A 99 4.37 -14.94 7.28
N VAL A 100 3.13 -15.43 7.38
CA VAL A 100 2.45 -16.08 6.25
C VAL A 100 2.06 -15.03 5.21
N VAL A 101 1.53 -13.88 5.64
CA VAL A 101 1.20 -12.76 4.75
C VAL A 101 2.42 -12.29 3.95
N ASP A 102 3.60 -12.27 4.56
CA ASP A 102 4.82 -11.83 3.89
C ASP A 102 5.29 -12.84 2.82
N LEU A 103 5.14 -14.14 3.07
CA LEU A 103 5.38 -15.18 2.05
C LEU A 103 4.36 -15.13 0.91
N THR A 104 3.09 -14.90 1.24
CA THR A 104 2.03 -14.71 0.25
C THR A 104 2.33 -13.50 -0.63
N ASN A 105 2.63 -12.35 -0.01
CA ASN A 105 2.97 -11.11 -0.71
C ASN A 105 4.26 -11.26 -1.54
N HIS A 106 5.27 -11.96 -1.03
CA HIS A 106 6.47 -12.29 -1.79
C HIS A 106 6.13 -13.05 -3.08
N THR A 107 5.31 -14.10 -2.95
CA THR A 107 4.90 -14.92 -4.10
C THR A 107 4.17 -14.11 -5.15
N TYR A 108 3.35 -13.15 -4.74
CA TYR A 108 2.54 -12.37 -5.65
C TYR A 108 3.23 -11.15 -6.24
N TYR A 109 3.98 -10.39 -5.44
CA TYR A 109 4.52 -9.07 -5.82
C TYR A 109 6.01 -9.09 -6.17
N SER A 110 6.76 -10.01 -5.56
CA SER A 110 8.20 -10.12 -5.76
C SER A 110 8.56 -11.09 -6.88
N LEU A 111 7.88 -12.24 -6.97
CA LEU A 111 8.23 -13.25 -7.97
C LEU A 111 7.82 -12.83 -9.38
N PRO A 112 8.69 -13.01 -10.39
CA PRO A 112 8.62 -12.20 -11.61
C PRO A 112 7.41 -12.37 -12.51
N PRO A 113 6.88 -13.58 -12.74
CA PRO A 113 5.72 -13.69 -13.62
C PRO A 113 4.40 -13.49 -12.84
N ASN A 114 4.38 -13.63 -11.51
CA ASN A 114 3.12 -13.64 -10.76
C ASN A 114 2.45 -12.26 -10.70
N TYR A 115 3.23 -11.19 -10.51
CA TYR A 115 2.67 -9.84 -10.44
C TYR A 115 2.16 -9.34 -11.81
N PRO A 116 3.01 -9.18 -12.84
CA PRO A 116 2.57 -8.58 -14.10
C PRO A 116 1.65 -9.49 -14.90
N ASP A 117 1.85 -10.83 -14.86
CA ASP A 117 1.11 -11.72 -15.75
C ASP A 117 -0.24 -12.17 -15.20
N LEU A 118 -0.40 -12.17 -13.87
CA LEU A 118 -1.61 -12.59 -13.20
C LEU A 118 -2.19 -11.46 -12.34
N LEU A 119 -1.59 -11.14 -11.18
CA LEU A 119 -2.24 -10.31 -10.17
C LEU A 119 -2.64 -8.93 -10.70
N ALA A 120 -1.71 -8.20 -11.32
CA ALA A 120 -1.95 -6.86 -11.79
C ALA A 120 -3.05 -6.79 -12.86
N LYS A 121 -3.15 -7.81 -13.73
CA LYS A 121 -4.18 -7.86 -14.80
C LYS A 121 -5.59 -7.99 -14.25
N TYR A 122 -5.76 -8.70 -13.14
CA TYR A 122 -7.07 -8.89 -12.51
C TYR A 122 -7.39 -7.78 -11.51
N GLN A 123 -6.45 -7.50 -10.60
CA GLN A 123 -6.64 -6.56 -9.49
C GLN A 123 -6.86 -5.11 -9.97
N PHE A 124 -6.28 -4.73 -11.11
CA PHE A 124 -6.33 -3.37 -11.63
C PHE A 124 -7.08 -3.24 -12.96
N LYS A 125 -7.83 -4.28 -13.36
CA LYS A 125 -8.54 -4.33 -14.66
C LYS A 125 -9.45 -3.14 -14.89
N ASP A 126 -10.19 -2.74 -13.85
CA ASP A 126 -11.24 -1.72 -13.94
C ASP A 126 -10.75 -0.31 -13.63
N LEU A 127 -9.44 -0.14 -13.34
CA LEU A 127 -8.87 1.18 -13.07
C LEU A 127 -8.85 2.03 -14.33
N LYS A 128 -9.36 3.25 -14.21
CA LYS A 128 -9.33 4.27 -15.26
C LYS A 128 -8.23 5.28 -14.97
N PHE A 129 -7.85 6.05 -15.98
CA PHE A 129 -6.98 7.21 -15.75
C PHE A 129 -7.70 8.22 -14.83
N PRO A 130 -7.02 8.82 -13.82
CA PRO A 130 -5.59 8.72 -13.51
C PRO A 130 -5.19 7.58 -12.54
N GLU A 131 -6.17 6.90 -11.93
CA GLU A 131 -5.99 5.82 -10.94
C GLU A 131 -5.05 4.70 -11.40
N SER A 132 -5.14 4.32 -12.67
CA SER A 132 -4.33 3.26 -13.27
C SER A 132 -2.81 3.52 -13.24
N GLN A 133 -2.37 4.78 -13.09
CA GLN A 133 -0.94 5.12 -13.05
C GLN A 133 -0.35 5.02 -11.65
N TYR A 134 -1.06 5.52 -10.63
CA TYR A 134 -0.49 5.64 -9.28
C TYR A 134 -0.88 4.50 -8.34
N ILE A 135 -2.07 3.89 -8.49
CA ILE A 135 -2.54 2.86 -7.54
C ILE A 135 -1.65 1.60 -7.59
N PRO A 136 -1.34 1.01 -8.76
CA PRO A 136 -0.48 -0.17 -8.80
C PRO A 136 0.92 0.11 -8.24
N GLN A 137 1.48 1.29 -8.54
CA GLN A 137 2.80 1.71 -8.07
C GLN A 137 2.82 1.89 -6.55
N ARG A 138 1.81 2.56 -5.99
CA ARG A 138 1.65 2.78 -4.55
C ARG A 138 1.47 1.46 -3.80
N LEU A 139 0.62 0.56 -4.29
CA LEU A 139 0.39 -0.73 -3.63
C LEU A 139 1.67 -1.57 -3.64
N ARG A 140 2.33 -1.66 -4.80
CA ARG A 140 3.58 -2.41 -4.94
C ARG A 140 4.71 -1.79 -4.11
N SER A 141 4.79 -0.46 -3.97
CA SER A 141 5.84 0.18 -3.17
C SER A 141 5.68 -0.07 -1.67
N ILE A 142 4.45 -0.06 -1.14
CA ILE A 142 4.15 -0.41 0.27
C ILE A 142 4.56 -1.86 0.56
N ILE A 143 4.23 -2.78 -0.35
CA ILE A 143 4.56 -4.20 -0.17
C ILE A 143 6.07 -4.41 -0.35
N LYS A 144 6.69 -3.75 -1.33
CA LYS A 144 8.13 -3.78 -1.56
C LYS A 144 8.90 -3.32 -0.32
N SER A 145 8.53 -2.20 0.30
CA SER A 145 9.24 -1.68 1.48
C SER A 145 9.17 -2.66 2.65
N ARG A 146 8.00 -3.27 2.89
CA ARG A 146 7.84 -4.31 3.92
C ARG A 146 8.67 -5.55 3.63
N LEU A 147 8.62 -6.07 2.40
CA LEU A 147 9.36 -7.28 2.01
C LEU A 147 10.88 -7.05 1.98
N GLN A 148 11.34 -5.85 1.62
CA GLN A 148 12.76 -5.48 1.70
C GLN A 148 13.25 -5.46 3.15
N HIS A 149 12.45 -4.93 4.08
CA HIS A 149 12.78 -4.95 5.51
C HIS A 149 12.90 -6.37 6.06
N VAL A 150 12.03 -7.29 5.64
CA VAL A 150 12.07 -8.70 6.04
C VAL A 150 13.15 -9.50 5.28
N GLY A 151 13.70 -8.94 4.20
CA GLY A 151 14.69 -9.62 3.35
C GLY A 151 14.10 -10.66 2.40
N LEU A 152 12.78 -10.63 2.18
CA LEU A 152 12.10 -11.51 1.23
C LEU A 152 12.04 -10.93 -0.18
N TRP A 153 12.14 -9.61 -0.34
CA TRP A 153 12.10 -8.99 -1.67
C TRP A 153 13.22 -9.53 -2.55
N GLY A 154 12.84 -10.15 -3.65
CA GLY A 154 13.75 -10.71 -4.64
C GLY A 154 14.23 -12.14 -4.39
N LEU A 155 13.84 -12.75 -3.26
CA LEU A 155 14.25 -14.10 -2.93
C LEU A 155 13.63 -15.11 -3.93
N GLY A 156 14.43 -16.05 -4.45
CA GLY A 156 13.95 -17.03 -5.44
C GLY A 156 13.74 -16.49 -6.87
N GLY A 157 14.12 -15.23 -7.13
CA GLY A 157 14.14 -14.62 -8.46
C GLY A 157 13.63 -13.18 -8.48
N LEU A 158 14.37 -12.28 -9.13
CA LEU A 158 13.96 -10.88 -9.34
C LEU A 158 13.27 -10.70 -10.69
N ASN A 159 12.39 -9.69 -10.76
CA ASN A 159 11.89 -9.19 -12.04
C ASN A 159 13.07 -8.73 -12.90
N SER A 160 13.01 -8.97 -14.22
CA SER A 160 14.08 -8.60 -15.15
C SER A 160 14.52 -7.14 -15.04
N GLY A 161 13.58 -6.22 -14.75
CA GLY A 161 13.89 -4.80 -14.48
C GLY A 161 14.55 -4.56 -13.13
N ASP A 162 14.02 -5.13 -12.04
CA ASP A 162 14.60 -4.97 -10.70
C ASP A 162 16.01 -5.63 -10.64
N ALA A 163 16.22 -6.76 -11.33
CA ALA A 163 17.51 -7.48 -11.39
C ALA A 163 18.57 -6.64 -12.09
N ALA A 164 18.21 -6.00 -13.21
CA ALA A 164 19.11 -5.13 -13.94
C ALA A 164 19.54 -3.91 -13.13
N ASP A 165 18.65 -3.33 -12.31
CA ASP A 165 18.99 -2.19 -11.46
C ASP A 165 19.88 -2.59 -10.29
N GLU A 166 19.63 -3.74 -9.64
CA GLU A 166 20.52 -4.26 -8.60
C GLU A 166 21.89 -4.67 -9.17
N ASP A 167 21.92 -5.28 -10.35
CA ASP A 167 23.18 -5.68 -10.98
C ASP A 167 23.95 -4.47 -11.51
N ARG A 168 23.28 -3.41 -12.00
CA ARG A 168 23.92 -2.13 -12.30
C ARG A 168 24.56 -1.52 -11.06
N GLN A 169 23.83 -1.42 -9.94
CA GLN A 169 24.37 -0.90 -8.69
C GLN A 169 25.57 -1.73 -8.21
N ARG A 170 25.47 -3.06 -8.25
CA ARG A 170 26.58 -3.93 -7.83
C ARG A 170 27.78 -3.86 -8.78
N LEU A 171 27.56 -3.73 -10.09
CA LEU A 171 28.66 -3.54 -11.04
C LEU A 171 29.35 -2.19 -10.82
N ASP A 172 28.57 -1.16 -10.51
CA ASP A 172 29.08 0.16 -10.10
C ASP A 172 29.80 0.09 -8.75
N GLU A 173 29.44 -0.83 -7.85
CA GLU A 173 30.11 -1.02 -6.55
C GLU A 173 31.32 -1.99 -6.63
N ALA A 174 31.35 -2.89 -7.60
CA ALA A 174 32.37 -3.93 -7.76
C ALA A 174 33.63 -3.41 -8.46
N PHE A 175 34.22 -2.36 -7.91
CA PHE A 175 35.60 -2.00 -8.22
C PHE A 175 36.56 -2.96 -7.50
N VAL A 176 37.53 -3.51 -8.23
CA VAL A 176 38.61 -4.30 -7.64
C VAL A 176 39.71 -3.35 -7.17
N VAL A 177 40.03 -3.36 -5.89
CA VAL A 177 41.16 -2.60 -5.32
C VAL A 177 42.45 -3.38 -5.60
N GLY A 178 43.29 -2.84 -6.47
CA GLY A 178 44.61 -3.39 -6.74
C GLY A 178 45.57 -3.25 -5.55
N PRO A 179 46.73 -3.93 -5.56
CA PRO A 179 47.73 -3.88 -4.49
C PRO A 179 48.25 -2.46 -4.14
N ALA A 180 48.02 -1.47 -5.02
CA ALA A 180 48.39 -0.07 -4.84
C ALA A 180 47.20 0.86 -4.51
N GLY A 181 46.02 0.31 -4.18
CA GLY A 181 44.81 1.10 -3.89
C GLY A 181 44.05 1.60 -5.13
N THR A 182 44.46 1.21 -6.34
CA THR A 182 43.78 1.60 -7.58
C THR A 182 42.47 0.84 -7.76
N LEU A 183 41.35 1.55 -7.94
CA LEU A 183 40.05 0.98 -8.31
C LEU A 183 40.06 0.67 -9.81
N ALA A 184 40.06 -0.60 -10.18
CA ALA A 184 39.85 -1.02 -11.56
C ALA A 184 38.45 -1.64 -11.69
N PRO A 185 37.67 -1.32 -12.74
CA PRO A 185 36.43 -2.03 -13.01
C PRO A 185 36.75 -3.51 -13.21
N ARG A 186 35.98 -4.40 -12.58
CA ARG A 186 36.18 -5.85 -12.67
C ARG A 186 36.18 -6.26 -14.14
N ALA A 187 37.28 -6.86 -14.61
CA ALA A 187 37.42 -7.29 -16.00
C ALA A 187 36.30 -8.27 -16.38
N TRP A 188 35.77 -8.06 -17.60
CA TRP A 188 34.71 -8.84 -18.25
C TRP A 188 34.85 -10.35 -17.97
N SER A 189 34.01 -10.88 -17.08
CA SER A 189 33.80 -12.33 -17.01
C SER A 189 32.93 -12.70 -18.22
N GLY A 190 33.39 -13.60 -19.09
CA GLY A 190 32.86 -13.87 -20.44
C GLY A 190 31.33 -13.96 -20.60
N TRP A 191 30.85 -14.02 -21.85
CA TRP A 191 29.42 -13.98 -22.21
C TRP A 191 28.48 -14.95 -21.44
N THR A 192 29.01 -16.04 -20.87
CA THR A 192 28.27 -17.03 -20.06
C THR A 192 28.32 -16.77 -18.55
N ALA A 193 29.30 -16.02 -18.04
CA ALA A 193 29.52 -15.87 -16.61
C ALA A 193 28.37 -15.14 -15.87
N GLY A 194 27.65 -14.26 -16.57
CA GLY A 194 26.44 -13.63 -16.05
C GLY A 194 25.28 -14.61 -15.86
N ARG A 195 25.07 -15.51 -16.83
CA ARG A 195 24.02 -16.54 -16.77
C ARG A 195 24.30 -17.55 -15.65
N ASP A 196 25.53 -18.05 -15.56
CA ASP A 196 25.93 -19.01 -14.53
C ASP A 196 25.86 -18.41 -13.11
N MET A 197 26.04 -17.09 -12.98
CA MET A 197 25.88 -16.39 -11.71
C MET A 197 24.40 -16.22 -11.35
N GLU A 198 23.56 -15.84 -12.31
CA GLU A 198 22.12 -15.68 -12.13
C GLU A 198 21.44 -17.01 -11.79
N GLU A 199 21.80 -18.10 -12.46
CA GLU A 199 21.28 -19.43 -12.16
C GLU A 199 21.66 -19.88 -10.75
N ARG A 200 22.91 -19.69 -10.33
CA ARG A 200 23.35 -20.00 -8.96
C ARG A 200 22.62 -19.17 -7.92
N ARG A 201 22.38 -17.89 -8.22
CA ARG A 201 21.62 -16.99 -7.35
C ARG A 201 20.18 -17.46 -7.21
N LYS A 202 19.56 -17.83 -8.33
CA LYS A 202 18.19 -18.36 -8.35
C LYS A 202 18.10 -19.64 -7.51
N GLN A 203 19.00 -20.60 -7.72
CA GLN A 203 19.04 -21.84 -6.94
C GLN A 203 19.26 -21.60 -5.44
N TRP A 204 20.16 -20.67 -5.08
CA TRP A 204 20.38 -20.29 -3.69
C TRP A 204 19.13 -19.63 -3.09
N GLY A 205 18.51 -18.70 -3.83
CA GLY A 205 17.30 -18.02 -3.41
C GLY A 205 16.11 -18.96 -3.25
N GLU A 206 15.95 -19.95 -4.13
CA GLU A 206 14.92 -20.98 -4.02
C GLU A 206 15.13 -21.85 -2.77
N LYS A 207 16.37 -22.23 -2.46
CA LYS A 207 16.69 -22.98 -1.23
C LYS A 207 16.43 -22.16 0.04
N GLU A 208 16.81 -20.88 0.04
CA GLU A 208 16.57 -20.03 1.21
C GLU A 208 15.08 -19.73 1.37
N LEU A 209 14.34 -19.59 0.27
CA LEU A 209 12.88 -19.51 0.28
C LEU A 209 12.27 -20.79 0.87
N GLU A 210 12.72 -21.96 0.44
CA GLU A 210 12.28 -23.26 0.99
C GLU A 210 12.53 -23.34 2.50
N ASN A 211 13.72 -22.95 2.97
CA ASN A 211 14.05 -22.89 4.39
C ASN A 211 13.15 -21.91 5.15
N THR A 212 12.85 -20.76 4.56
CA THR A 212 11.98 -19.76 5.18
C THR A 212 10.55 -20.25 5.28
N ILE A 213 10.02 -20.88 4.22
CA ILE A 213 8.70 -21.52 4.24
C ILE A 213 8.65 -22.56 5.36
N LYS A 214 9.70 -23.39 5.52
CA LYS A 214 9.76 -24.35 6.63
C LYS A 214 9.70 -23.69 8.00
N ARG A 215 10.50 -22.65 8.22
CA ARG A 215 10.48 -21.88 9.47
C ARG A 215 9.10 -21.29 9.79
N VAL A 216 8.36 -20.86 8.77
CA VAL A 216 7.04 -20.22 8.95
C VAL A 216 5.93 -21.24 9.16
N PHE A 217 5.90 -22.33 8.40
CA PHE A 217 4.79 -23.30 8.43
C PHE A 217 4.98 -24.44 9.43
N ASP A 218 6.22 -24.84 9.77
CA ASP A 218 6.45 -25.91 10.75
C ASP A 218 5.81 -25.62 12.13
N PRO A 219 5.85 -24.38 12.68
CA PRO A 219 5.12 -24.04 13.90
C PRO A 219 3.60 -24.19 13.77
N LEU A 220 3.04 -23.81 12.62
CA LEU A 220 1.59 -23.92 12.37
C LEU A 220 1.16 -25.38 12.29
N VAL A 221 1.93 -26.22 11.60
CA VAL A 221 1.66 -27.66 11.51
C VAL A 221 1.77 -28.32 12.88
N ARG A 222 2.81 -27.99 13.66
CA ARG A 222 2.95 -28.47 15.04
C ARG A 222 1.82 -28.03 15.95
N ARG A 223 1.25 -26.83 15.73
CA ARG A 223 0.11 -26.32 16.50
C ARG A 223 -1.21 -26.97 16.06
N LEU A 224 -1.38 -27.22 14.77
CA LEU A 224 -2.55 -27.92 14.22
C LEU A 224 -2.56 -29.39 14.68
N ASP A 225 -1.38 -30.01 14.72
CA ASP A 225 -1.20 -31.42 15.10
C ASP A 225 -2.09 -32.34 14.23
N ASP A 226 -2.61 -33.43 14.79
CA ASP A 226 -3.57 -34.31 14.11
C ASP A 226 -5.04 -33.82 14.20
N LYS A 227 -5.26 -32.57 14.59
CA LYS A 227 -6.63 -32.03 14.79
C LYS A 227 -7.25 -31.55 13.49
N SER A 228 -8.58 -31.52 13.48
CA SER A 228 -9.36 -30.95 12.38
C SER A 228 -9.14 -29.44 12.26
N TYR A 229 -9.12 -28.73 13.41
CA TYR A 229 -8.92 -27.29 13.54
C TYR A 229 -8.00 -26.99 14.73
N PHE A 230 -7.47 -25.77 14.81
CA PHE A 230 -6.50 -25.39 15.84
C PHE A 230 -6.98 -25.56 17.28
N PHE A 231 -8.28 -25.36 17.53
CA PHE A 231 -8.90 -25.43 18.86
C PHE A 231 -9.93 -26.56 19.01
N GLY A 232 -9.84 -27.60 18.17
CA GLY A 232 -10.67 -28.81 18.28
C GLY A 232 -11.52 -29.07 17.04
N ASP A 233 -12.82 -29.25 17.24
CA ASP A 233 -13.75 -29.75 16.21
C ASP A 233 -14.52 -28.64 15.49
N ARG A 234 -14.43 -27.39 15.96
CA ARG A 234 -15.07 -26.23 15.32
C ARG A 234 -14.00 -25.28 14.77
N PRO A 235 -14.23 -24.69 13.59
CA PRO A 235 -13.33 -23.69 13.06
C PRO A 235 -13.38 -22.42 13.90
N SER A 236 -12.19 -21.91 14.24
CA SER A 236 -12.01 -20.63 14.92
C SER A 236 -11.63 -19.52 13.92
N THR A 237 -11.62 -18.26 14.35
CA THR A 237 -11.13 -17.16 13.50
C THR A 237 -9.66 -17.33 13.09
N LEU A 238 -8.86 -18.06 13.87
CA LEU A 238 -7.49 -18.43 13.49
C LEU A 238 -7.48 -19.36 12.27
N ASP A 239 -8.36 -20.37 12.27
CA ASP A 239 -8.49 -21.30 11.15
C ASP A 239 -8.90 -20.55 9.88
N LEU A 240 -9.79 -19.55 10.00
CA LEU A 240 -10.21 -18.69 8.89
C LEU A 240 -9.07 -17.80 8.38
N ALA A 241 -8.24 -17.27 9.28
CA ALA A 241 -7.09 -16.45 8.91
C ALA A 241 -6.07 -17.25 8.09
N LEU A 242 -5.76 -18.48 8.52
CA LEU A 242 -4.88 -19.37 7.76
C LEU A 242 -5.53 -19.81 6.45
N PHE A 243 -6.81 -20.17 6.49
CA PHE A 243 -7.58 -20.56 5.31
C PHE A 243 -7.51 -19.49 4.23
N ALA A 244 -7.77 -18.23 4.55
CA ALA A 244 -7.75 -17.15 3.58
C ALA A 244 -6.40 -17.00 2.87
N GLN A 245 -5.30 -17.13 3.61
CA GLN A 245 -3.95 -17.12 3.03
C GLN A 245 -3.69 -18.34 2.15
N LEU A 246 -4.03 -19.54 2.64
CA LEU A 246 -3.88 -20.79 1.88
C LEU A 246 -4.73 -20.78 0.60
N THR A 247 -5.97 -20.32 0.68
CA THR A 247 -6.88 -20.16 -0.46
C THR A 247 -6.27 -19.22 -1.50
N PHE A 248 -5.74 -18.08 -1.06
CA PHE A 248 -5.10 -17.13 -1.96
C PHE A 248 -3.85 -17.74 -2.61
N MET A 249 -3.07 -18.57 -1.92
CA MET A 249 -1.86 -19.19 -2.49
C MET A 249 -2.16 -20.41 -3.39
N LEU A 250 -3.13 -21.25 -3.02
CA LEU A 250 -3.31 -22.60 -3.57
C LEU A 250 -4.34 -22.67 -4.70
N THR A 251 -5.28 -21.72 -4.76
CA THR A 251 -6.40 -21.76 -5.72
C THR A 251 -6.03 -21.25 -7.11
N PRO A 252 -5.43 -20.05 -7.28
CA PRO A 252 -5.20 -19.51 -8.60
C PRO A 252 -4.01 -20.21 -9.28
N ALA A 253 -4.09 -20.33 -10.61
CA ALA A 253 -3.00 -20.86 -11.43
C ALA A 253 -1.87 -19.83 -11.55
N LEU A 254 -0.90 -19.89 -10.62
CA LEU A 254 0.24 -18.99 -10.61
C LEU A 254 1.23 -19.32 -11.76
N PRO A 255 1.66 -18.32 -12.54
CA PRO A 255 2.72 -18.50 -13.54
C PRO A 255 4.01 -19.11 -12.96
N ASN A 256 4.37 -18.72 -11.74
CA ASN A 256 5.40 -19.35 -10.93
C ASN A 256 4.74 -20.01 -9.69
N PRO A 257 4.55 -21.35 -9.71
CA PRO A 257 3.87 -22.08 -8.65
C PRO A 257 4.83 -22.65 -7.57
N LEU A 258 6.00 -22.05 -7.34
CA LEU A 258 6.97 -22.58 -6.36
C LEU A 258 6.39 -22.78 -4.95
N LEU A 259 5.79 -21.73 -4.36
CA LEU A 259 5.19 -21.81 -3.03
C LEU A 259 4.03 -22.82 -2.94
N PRO A 260 3.00 -22.78 -3.82
CA PRO A 260 1.92 -23.76 -3.74
C PRO A 260 2.39 -25.20 -3.97
N ASN A 261 3.36 -25.44 -4.85
CA ASN A 261 3.93 -26.78 -5.03
C ASN A 261 4.66 -27.28 -3.78
N LEU A 262 5.40 -26.40 -3.10
CA LEU A 262 6.08 -26.75 -1.86
C LEU A 262 5.08 -27.04 -0.73
N ILE A 263 4.03 -26.22 -0.58
CA ILE A 263 2.97 -26.45 0.41
C ILE A 263 2.28 -27.79 0.15
N ARG A 264 1.93 -28.09 -1.11
CA ARG A 264 1.26 -29.35 -1.48
C ARG A 264 2.12 -30.59 -1.24
N SER A 265 3.43 -30.49 -1.43
CA SER A 265 4.36 -31.60 -1.25
C SER A 265 4.79 -31.80 0.21
N THR A 266 5.03 -30.71 0.94
CA THR A 266 5.63 -30.75 2.28
C THR A 266 4.58 -30.73 3.39
N TYR A 267 3.43 -30.09 3.17
CA TYR A 267 2.42 -29.84 4.20
C TYR A 267 1.02 -30.35 3.81
N PRO A 268 0.85 -31.66 3.57
CA PRO A 268 -0.44 -32.23 3.21
C PRO A 268 -1.52 -32.03 4.30
N SER A 269 -1.13 -31.94 5.57
CA SER A 269 -2.06 -31.64 6.68
C SER A 269 -2.70 -30.26 6.57
N LEU A 270 -1.95 -29.25 6.12
CA LEU A 270 -2.47 -27.89 5.89
C LEU A 270 -3.38 -27.84 4.66
N VAL A 271 -3.05 -28.59 3.61
CA VAL A 271 -3.93 -28.72 2.44
C VAL A 271 -5.24 -29.39 2.85
N ALA A 272 -5.18 -30.47 3.63
CA ALA A 272 -6.38 -31.11 4.16
C ALA A 272 -7.20 -30.16 5.06
N HIS A 273 -6.55 -29.35 5.89
CA HIS A 273 -7.21 -28.31 6.70
C HIS A 273 -7.93 -27.27 5.81
N HIS A 274 -7.25 -26.77 4.78
CA HIS A 274 -7.84 -25.87 3.79
C HIS A 274 -9.07 -26.50 3.11
N ASP A 275 -8.96 -27.73 2.62
CA ASP A 275 -10.03 -28.39 1.86
C ASP A 275 -11.25 -28.70 2.74
N ARG A 276 -11.04 -29.03 4.03
CA ARG A 276 -12.12 -29.16 5.02
C ARG A 276 -12.89 -27.85 5.19
N LEU A 277 -12.19 -26.73 5.36
CA LEU A 277 -12.82 -25.41 5.47
C LEU A 277 -13.50 -25.00 4.17
N PHE A 278 -12.88 -25.28 3.02
CA PHE A 278 -13.49 -24.97 1.72
C PHE A 278 -14.80 -25.73 1.51
N SER A 279 -14.84 -27.00 1.90
CA SER A 279 -16.05 -27.82 1.90
C SER A 279 -17.11 -27.27 2.87
N LEU A 280 -16.71 -26.89 4.09
CA LEU A 280 -17.61 -26.40 5.12
C LEU A 280 -18.23 -25.04 4.77
N LEU A 281 -17.42 -24.11 4.27
CA LEU A 281 -17.83 -22.72 4.03
C LEU A 281 -18.59 -22.57 2.72
N PHE A 282 -18.10 -23.21 1.65
CA PHE A 282 -18.50 -22.91 0.28
C PHE A 282 -18.84 -24.16 -0.54
N SER A 283 -19.01 -25.33 0.10
CA SER A 283 -19.35 -26.58 -0.60
C SER A 283 -18.43 -26.89 -1.78
N ASN A 284 -17.14 -26.56 -1.65
CA ASN A 284 -16.11 -26.68 -2.70
C ASN A 284 -16.36 -25.85 -3.97
N SER A 285 -17.15 -24.78 -3.88
CA SER A 285 -17.43 -23.89 -5.01
C SER A 285 -17.59 -22.43 -4.57
N TYR A 286 -16.74 -21.55 -5.09
CA TYR A 286 -16.85 -20.09 -4.88
C TYR A 286 -18.11 -19.48 -5.52
N VAL A 287 -18.84 -20.23 -6.36
CA VAL A 287 -20.15 -19.81 -6.90
C VAL A 287 -21.21 -19.75 -5.80
N SER A 288 -21.05 -20.51 -4.71
CA SER A 288 -21.96 -20.49 -3.56
C SER A 288 -21.94 -19.18 -2.78
N ILE A 289 -20.91 -18.35 -3.00
CA ILE A 289 -20.76 -17.08 -2.29
C ILE A 289 -21.88 -16.12 -2.73
N PRO A 290 -22.66 -15.56 -1.78
CA PRO A 290 -23.73 -14.63 -2.12
C PRO A 290 -23.14 -13.36 -2.72
N ARG A 291 -23.51 -13.03 -3.96
CA ARG A 291 -23.03 -11.85 -4.70
C ARG A 291 -24.16 -10.85 -4.92
N THR A 292 -23.84 -9.57 -4.87
CA THR A 292 -24.74 -8.49 -5.28
C THR A 292 -24.05 -7.52 -6.22
N ASN A 293 -24.82 -6.98 -7.17
CA ASN A 293 -24.37 -5.90 -8.05
C ASN A 293 -24.64 -4.52 -7.45
N ASP A 294 -25.34 -4.47 -6.31
CA ASP A 294 -25.70 -3.22 -5.66
C ASP A 294 -24.51 -2.69 -4.88
N THR A 295 -23.74 -1.83 -5.53
CA THR A 295 -22.75 -0.98 -4.84
C THR A 295 -23.51 0.11 -4.08
N PRO A 296 -23.23 0.34 -2.79
CA PRO A 296 -23.77 1.50 -2.10
C PRO A 296 -23.36 2.74 -2.88
N THR A 297 -24.35 3.57 -3.26
CA THR A 297 -24.14 4.82 -3.97
C THR A 297 -23.33 5.76 -3.08
N SER A 298 -22.01 5.67 -3.15
CA SER A 298 -21.13 6.71 -2.62
C SER A 298 -21.35 7.94 -3.50
N GLN A 299 -21.99 8.97 -2.97
CA GLN A 299 -22.06 10.27 -3.60
C GLN A 299 -20.63 10.80 -3.69
N LYS A 300 -19.94 10.49 -4.78
CA LYS A 300 -18.63 11.05 -5.08
C LYS A 300 -18.84 12.52 -5.38
N SER A 301 -18.65 13.37 -4.37
CA SER A 301 -18.41 14.78 -4.64
C SER A 301 -17.10 14.85 -5.40
N TYR A 302 -17.13 15.28 -6.67
CA TYR A 302 -15.92 15.44 -7.49
C TYR A 302 -14.86 16.32 -6.81
N LEU A 303 -15.28 17.18 -5.86
CA LEU A 303 -14.42 17.98 -5.02
C LEU A 303 -13.61 17.13 -4.01
N GLU A 304 -14.12 16.00 -3.53
CA GLU A 304 -13.37 15.08 -2.65
C GLU A 304 -12.27 14.33 -3.41
N SER A 305 -12.52 13.94 -4.66
CA SER A 305 -11.49 13.37 -5.53
C SER A 305 -10.38 14.40 -5.80
N ILE A 306 -10.74 15.66 -6.11
CA ILE A 306 -9.77 16.73 -6.38
C ILE A 306 -8.99 17.12 -5.12
N THR A 307 -9.62 17.20 -3.95
CA THR A 307 -8.92 17.47 -2.68
C THR A 307 -7.99 16.33 -2.25
N SER A 308 -8.29 15.08 -2.65
CA SER A 308 -7.35 13.95 -2.49
C SER A 308 -6.13 14.04 -3.42
N PHE A 309 -6.24 14.72 -4.57
CA PHE A 309 -5.10 15.02 -5.46
C PHE A 309 -4.28 16.23 -5.01
N ILE A 310 -4.92 17.22 -4.36
CA ILE A 310 -4.26 18.46 -3.90
C ILE A 310 -3.64 18.29 -2.50
N SER A 311 -3.98 17.23 -1.76
CA SER A 311 -3.30 16.85 -0.51
C SER A 311 -1.96 16.14 -0.76
N ALA A 312 -1.06 16.83 -1.46
CA ALA A 312 0.39 16.59 -1.39
C ALA A 312 0.99 17.45 -0.25
N PRO A 313 2.19 17.10 0.27
CA PRO A 313 2.60 17.33 1.64
C PRO A 313 3.04 18.78 1.88
N PHE A 314 2.08 19.64 2.17
CA PHE A 314 2.32 20.91 2.84
C PHE A 314 1.86 20.87 4.29
N SER A 315 2.02 19.73 4.97
CA SER A 315 2.32 19.79 6.41
C SER A 315 3.82 19.99 6.51
N SER A 316 4.27 21.23 6.43
CA SER A 316 5.51 21.60 7.10
C SER A 316 5.36 21.11 8.53
N SER A 317 6.13 20.09 8.89
CA SER A 317 6.41 19.81 10.28
C SER A 317 6.91 21.12 10.89
N SER A 318 6.04 21.79 11.62
CA SER A 318 6.43 22.82 12.58
C SER A 318 7.17 22.09 13.69
N GLU A 319 8.39 21.68 13.41
CA GLU A 319 9.38 21.39 14.43
C GLU A 319 9.61 22.71 15.16
N GLU A 320 9.12 22.78 16.40
CA GLU A 320 9.57 23.73 17.39
C GLU A 320 11.10 23.67 17.43
N ARG A 321 11.70 24.70 16.82
CA ARG A 321 13.12 24.84 16.68
C ARG A 321 13.68 25.30 18.02
N ASN A 322 13.93 24.35 18.90
CA ASN A 322 14.74 24.57 20.08
C ASN A 322 16.14 25.01 19.61
N GLN A 323 16.54 26.22 19.97
CA GLN A 323 17.81 26.81 19.58
C GLN A 323 18.97 26.00 20.18
N LYS A 324 19.69 25.28 19.32
CA LYS A 324 21.12 25.00 19.51
C LYS A 324 21.80 24.97 18.15
N GLY A 325 22.83 25.78 18.00
CA GLY A 325 23.43 26.12 16.72
C GLY A 325 24.13 24.94 16.05
N GLU A 326 23.64 24.57 14.87
CA GLU A 326 24.42 23.86 13.86
C GLU A 326 24.48 24.71 12.59
N LYS A 327 25.68 24.84 12.03
CA LYS A 327 25.97 25.59 10.80
C LYS A 327 25.27 24.88 9.63
N LYS A 328 24.25 25.51 9.04
CA LYS A 328 23.70 25.10 7.74
C LYS A 328 24.77 25.21 6.66
N GLU A 329 25.15 24.09 6.04
CA GLU A 329 25.92 24.10 4.80
C GLU A 329 25.19 24.93 3.73
N LYS A 330 25.95 25.78 3.04
CA LYS A 330 25.42 26.62 1.97
C LYS A 330 25.10 25.72 0.77
N LYS A 331 23.81 25.50 0.51
CA LYS A 331 23.32 24.81 -0.70
C LYS A 331 24.02 25.33 -1.96
N SER A 332 24.46 24.40 -2.81
CA SER A 332 25.13 24.67 -4.08
C SER A 332 24.22 25.49 -5.01
N ASP A 333 24.79 26.41 -5.80
CA ASP A 333 24.01 27.24 -6.73
C ASP A 333 23.29 26.42 -7.80
N GLN A 334 23.75 25.19 -8.04
CA GLN A 334 23.09 24.23 -8.91
C GLN A 334 21.77 23.72 -8.29
N GLU A 335 21.73 23.42 -6.99
CA GLU A 335 20.52 22.97 -6.28
C GLU A 335 19.45 24.06 -6.24
N LYS A 336 19.84 25.33 -6.04
CA LYS A 336 18.89 26.47 -6.06
C LYS A 336 18.25 26.65 -7.44
N ARG A 337 19.01 26.42 -8.53
CA ARG A 337 18.49 26.46 -9.90
C ARG A 337 17.50 25.32 -10.17
N PHE A 338 17.79 24.11 -9.68
CA PHE A 338 16.88 22.97 -9.77
C PHE A 338 15.58 23.20 -8.96
N GLU A 339 15.67 23.77 -7.76
CA GLU A 339 14.48 24.11 -6.95
C GLU A 339 13.59 25.14 -7.65
N ARG A 340 14.17 26.19 -8.25
CA ARG A 340 13.43 27.19 -9.04
C ARG A 340 12.79 26.57 -10.28
N GLY A 341 13.53 25.75 -11.03
CA GLY A 341 12.99 25.06 -12.20
C GLY A 341 11.83 24.14 -11.85
N ARG A 342 11.92 23.44 -10.72
CA ARG A 342 10.85 22.57 -10.21
C ARG A 342 9.61 23.37 -9.81
N TRP A 343 9.76 24.49 -9.12
CA TRP A 343 8.64 25.37 -8.78
C TRP A 343 7.96 25.95 -10.03
N LEU A 344 8.75 26.40 -11.00
CA LEU A 344 8.26 26.97 -12.25
C LEU A 344 7.49 25.92 -13.08
N TRP A 345 7.97 24.67 -13.08
CA TRP A 345 7.27 23.55 -13.69
C TRP A 345 5.93 23.23 -13.00
N PHE A 346 5.91 23.15 -11.67
CA PHE A 346 4.67 22.94 -10.92
C PHE A 346 3.65 24.06 -11.17
N THR A 347 4.07 25.32 -11.14
CA THR A 347 3.16 26.44 -11.46
C THR A 347 2.62 26.35 -12.89
N GLY A 348 3.47 26.01 -13.86
CA GLY A 348 3.05 25.84 -15.25
C GLY A 348 2.05 24.69 -15.44
N ALA A 349 2.32 23.54 -14.81
CA ALA A 349 1.43 22.37 -14.86
C ALA A 349 0.07 22.66 -14.23
N THR A 350 0.03 23.39 -13.12
CA THR A 350 -1.21 23.75 -12.42
C THR A 350 -2.07 24.69 -13.26
N VAL A 351 -1.46 25.72 -13.87
CA VAL A 351 -2.17 26.65 -14.78
C VAL A 351 -2.70 25.93 -16.01
N ALA A 352 -1.91 25.03 -16.61
CA ALA A 352 -2.33 24.24 -17.76
C ALA A 352 -3.51 23.30 -17.42
N MET A 353 -3.49 22.67 -16.24
CA MET A 353 -4.57 21.81 -15.76
C MET A 353 -5.87 22.59 -15.55
N ILE A 354 -5.80 23.76 -14.89
CA ILE A 354 -6.97 24.64 -14.70
C ILE A 354 -7.51 25.11 -16.06
N GLY A 355 -6.62 25.52 -16.98
CA GLY A 355 -7.00 25.93 -18.33
C GLY A 355 -7.70 24.82 -19.12
N TYR A 356 -7.22 23.56 -19.00
CA TYR A 356 -7.86 22.40 -19.62
C TYR A 356 -9.24 22.11 -19.01
N LEU A 357 -9.39 22.18 -17.69
CA LEU A 357 -10.66 21.96 -17.01
C LEU A 357 -11.73 22.99 -17.41
N LEU A 358 -11.33 24.25 -17.60
CA LEU A 358 -12.22 25.31 -18.06
C LEU A 358 -12.58 25.18 -19.56
N THR A 359 -11.62 24.82 -20.41
CA THR A 359 -11.87 24.69 -21.87
C THR A 359 -12.57 23.40 -22.27
N SER A 360 -12.40 22.31 -21.51
CA SER A 360 -13.07 21.03 -21.75
C SER A 360 -14.56 21.03 -21.41
N GLY A 361 -15.09 22.10 -20.81
CA GLY A 361 -16.50 22.21 -20.44
C GLY A 361 -16.92 21.29 -19.29
N MET A 362 -15.95 20.71 -18.55
CA MET A 362 -16.23 19.81 -17.42
C MET A 362 -16.74 20.54 -16.17
N ILE A 363 -16.64 21.86 -16.11
CA ILE A 363 -17.09 22.68 -14.97
C ILE A 363 -18.12 23.69 -15.50
N SER A 364 -19.38 23.55 -15.07
CA SER A 364 -20.39 24.60 -15.22
C SER A 364 -20.33 25.49 -13.99
N ILE A 365 -19.79 26.71 -14.14
CA ILE A 365 -19.83 27.73 -13.07
C ILE A 365 -21.20 28.39 -13.16
N GLU A 366 -22.14 27.94 -12.32
CA GLU A 366 -23.43 28.60 -12.16
C GLU A 366 -23.27 29.76 -11.16
N PHE A 367 -23.24 30.99 -11.67
CA PHE A 367 -23.16 32.19 -10.84
C PHE A 367 -24.53 32.46 -10.21
N GLY A 368 -24.75 31.96 -9.00
CA GLY A 368 -25.89 32.33 -8.18
C GLY A 368 -25.76 33.78 -7.69
N SER A 369 -26.64 34.66 -8.15
CA SER A 369 -26.77 36.03 -7.68
C SER A 369 -27.37 36.07 -6.27
N GLY A 370 -26.52 36.16 -5.24
CA GLY A 370 -26.92 36.47 -3.86
C GLY A 370 -26.34 37.83 -3.47
N LYS A 371 -27.23 38.74 -3.10
CA LYS A 371 -26.99 40.15 -2.74
C LYS A 371 -26.35 40.31 -1.35
N ASP A 372 -25.52 41.36 -1.25
CA ASP A 372 -25.18 42.24 -0.12
C ASP A 372 -24.46 41.58 1.09
N ASP A 373 -23.43 42.12 1.75
CA ASP A 373 -23.11 43.51 2.13
C ASP A 373 -21.58 43.80 2.17
N GLU A 374 -21.22 45.04 1.86
CA GLU A 374 -19.91 45.67 2.01
C GLU A 374 -19.65 46.14 3.46
N GLU A 375 -18.45 45.90 4.02
CA GLU A 375 -17.80 46.86 4.94
C GLU A 375 -16.28 46.81 4.74
N VAL A 376 -15.72 47.93 4.25
CA VAL A 376 -14.27 48.20 4.14
C VAL A 376 -13.93 49.24 5.21
N TYR A 377 -12.97 48.93 6.09
CA TYR A 377 -12.34 49.92 6.97
C TYR A 377 -10.99 50.33 6.38
N GLU A 378 -10.89 51.60 5.98
CA GLU A 378 -9.65 52.34 5.73
C GLU A 378 -9.05 52.83 7.06
N ASP A 379 -7.72 52.86 7.18
CA ASP A 379 -7.04 53.72 8.15
C ASP A 379 -5.77 54.31 7.52
N GLU A 380 -5.62 55.62 7.72
CA GLU A 380 -4.83 56.61 6.99
C GLU A 380 -3.34 56.69 7.40
N GLU A 381 -2.52 57.17 6.46
CA GLU A 381 -1.10 57.55 6.61
C GLU A 381 -0.94 58.89 7.36
N VAL A 382 0.08 58.98 8.24
CA VAL A 382 0.49 60.22 8.93
C VAL A 382 1.69 60.87 8.19
N PRO A 383 1.71 62.19 7.93
CA PRO A 383 2.66 62.83 7.02
C PRO A 383 3.95 63.34 7.71
N GLU A 384 5.09 63.29 7.00
CA GLU A 384 6.33 63.96 7.39
C GLU A 384 6.41 65.39 6.81
N GLU A 385 6.57 66.37 7.69
CA GLU A 385 6.75 67.79 7.38
C GLU A 385 8.16 68.12 6.88
N SER A 386 8.20 68.91 5.81
CA SER A 386 9.35 69.59 5.25
C SER A 386 9.85 70.74 6.14
N VAL A 387 11.15 70.81 6.42
CA VAL A 387 11.80 72.06 6.84
C VAL A 387 13.01 72.33 5.94
N GLY A 388 12.86 73.32 5.06
CA GLY A 388 13.98 73.95 4.37
C GLY A 388 14.50 75.15 5.16
N LYS A 389 15.81 75.40 4.99
CA LYS A 389 16.61 76.64 5.20
C LYS A 389 17.96 76.26 5.79
N GLU A 390 19.08 76.90 5.53
CA GLU A 390 19.55 77.88 4.54
C GLU A 390 21.06 77.92 4.82
N VAL A 391 21.87 78.05 3.78
CA VAL A 391 23.33 77.98 3.83
C VAL A 391 23.90 79.30 4.32
N ILE A 392 24.83 79.28 5.30
CA ILE A 392 25.79 80.37 5.50
C ILE A 392 27.17 79.76 5.84
N PHE A 393 28.15 80.02 4.96
CA PHE A 393 29.57 79.75 5.13
C PHE A 393 30.24 80.89 5.93
N VAL A 394 31.18 80.56 6.82
CA VAL A 394 32.38 81.37 7.09
C VAL A 394 33.54 80.42 7.44
N GLU A 395 34.56 80.38 6.59
CA GLU A 395 35.86 79.75 6.85
C GLU A 395 36.72 80.60 7.78
N GLU A 396 37.51 79.87 8.56
CA GLU A 396 38.76 80.20 9.25
C GLU A 396 39.37 81.61 9.08
N GLU A 397 39.83 82.18 10.20
CA GLU A 397 41.28 82.33 10.32
C GLU A 397 41.78 82.29 11.76
N VAL A 398 43.02 81.81 11.83
CA VAL A 398 43.81 81.31 12.94
C VAL A 398 44.36 82.45 13.79
N GLY A 399 44.56 82.20 15.09
CA GLY A 399 45.43 83.04 15.90
C GLY A 399 45.98 82.31 17.12
N ASN A 400 47.26 81.93 17.07
CA ASN A 400 48.15 82.18 18.21
C ASN A 400 49.65 82.11 17.89
N ALA A 401 50.40 82.92 18.66
CA ALA A 401 51.85 83.17 18.75
C ALA A 401 52.39 84.26 17.78
N GLU A 402 52.88 85.43 18.21
CA GLU A 402 53.23 85.98 19.55
C GLU A 402 52.75 87.43 19.71
#